data_AF-A0A936XFF9-F1
#
_entry.id   AF-A0A936XFF9-F1
#
_cell.length_a   1.000
_cell.length_b   1.000
_cell.length_c   1.000
_cell.angle_alpha   90.00
_cell.angle_beta   90.00
_cell.angle_gamma   90.00
#
_symmetry.space_group_name_H-M   'P 1'
#
loop_
_entity.id
_entity.type
_entity.pdbx_description
1 polymer ?
#
loop_
_entity_poly.entity_id
_entity_poly.type
_entity_poly.pdbx_seq_one_letter_code
_entity_poly.pdbx_strand_id
1 'polypeptide(L)' 'MYNYNHYKVHNRDEVISFMESNPFVTLISTRISGRVELTQVPVLITQRDGKL' A
#
# COMPACT_ATOMS: atom_id res chain seq x y z
N MET A 1 -10.78 7.05 7.33
CA MET A 1 -9.92 7.92 6.49
C MET A 1 -10.82 8.76 5.59
N TYR A 2 -10.59 10.08 5.54
CA TYR A 2 -11.37 11.00 4.73
C TYR A 2 -11.24 10.71 3.23
N ASN A 3 -12.32 10.94 2.46
CA ASN A 3 -12.31 10.78 1.02
C ASN A 3 -12.05 12.12 0.31
N TYR A 4 -10.77 12.48 0.14
CA TYR A 4 -10.37 13.66 -0.62
C TYR A 4 -10.00 13.24 -2.05
N ASN A 5 -10.99 13.24 -2.96
CA ASN A 5 -10.80 12.76 -4.33
C ASN A 5 -9.71 13.50 -5.10
N HIS A 6 -9.55 14.80 -4.88
CA HIS A 6 -8.59 15.61 -5.65
C HIS A 6 -7.12 15.30 -5.35
N TYR A 7 -6.83 14.62 -4.23
CA TYR A 7 -5.48 14.18 -3.87
C TYR A 7 -5.19 12.73 -4.28
N LYS A 8 -6.13 12.04 -4.93
CA LYS A 8 -5.96 10.63 -5.32
C LYS A 8 -5.50 10.54 -6.76
N VAL A 9 -4.56 9.64 -7.01
CA VAL A 9 -4.29 9.15 -8.37
C VAL A 9 -5.50 8.33 -8.80
N HIS A 10 -6.08 8.67 -9.95
CA HIS A 10 -7.26 8.00 -10.49
C HIS A 10 -6.92 6.89 -11.49
N ASN A 11 -5.74 6.95 -12.10
CA ASN A 11 -5.27 5.94 -13.03
C ASN A 11 -4.74 4.72 -12.26
N ARG A 12 -5.43 3.58 -12.39
CA ARG A 12 -5.06 2.34 -11.71
C ARG A 12 -3.72 1.79 -12.19
N ASP A 13 -3.42 1.89 -13.47
CA ASP A 13 -2.19 1.33 -14.05
C ASP A 13 -0.96 2.10 -13.56
N GLU A 14 -1.09 3.42 -13.41
CA GLU A 14 -0.05 4.27 -12.80
C GLU A 14 0.27 3.83 -11.37
N VAL A 15 -0.77 3.55 -10.56
CA VAL A 15 -0.59 3.07 -9.19
C VAL A 15 0.12 1.71 -9.17
N ILE A 16 -0.27 0.79 -10.06
CA ILE A 16 0.33 -0.54 -10.11
C ILE A 16 1.79 -0.46 -10.58
N SER A 17 2.10 0.30 -11.63
CA SER A 17 3.47 0.50 -12.09
C SER A 17 4.36 1.15 -11.03
N PHE A 18 3.81 2.08 -10.24
CA PHE A 18 4.52 2.65 -9.10
C PHE A 18 4.85 1.58 -8.05
N MET A 19 3.88 0.74 -7.71
CA MET A 19 4.05 -0.35 -6.74
C MET A 19 5.08 -1.38 -7.22
N GLU A 20 5.03 -1.79 -8.48
CA GLU A 20 6.00 -2.73 -9.07
C GLU A 20 7.43 -2.16 -9.10
N SER A 21 7.57 -0.86 -9.34
CA SER A 21 8.87 -0.17 -9.32
C SER A 21 9.41 0.06 -7.90
N ASN A 22 8.54 0.02 -6.89
CA ASN A 22 8.86 0.25 -5.48
C ASN A 22 8.23 -0.84 -4.61
N PRO A 23 8.73 -2.09 -4.68
CA PRO A 23 8.04 -3.26 -4.12
C PRO A 23 8.25 -3.40 -2.61
N PHE A 24 7.81 -2.42 -1.84
CA PHE A 24 7.79 -2.45 -0.38
C PHE A 24 6.50 -1.84 0.16
N VAL A 25 6.11 -2.28 1.36
CA VAL A 25 4.98 -1.72 2.10
C VAL A 25 5.43 -1.28 3.48
N THR A 26 4.76 -0.26 4.02
CA THR A 26 4.88 0.09 5.44
C THR A 26 3.83 -0.70 6.21
N LEU A 27 4.28 -1.68 6.99
CA LEU A 27 3.42 -2.41 7.92
C LEU A 27 3.29 -1.60 9.21
N ILE A 28 2.06 -1.23 9.56
CA ILE A 28 1.73 -0.53 10.81
C ILE A 28 0.91 -1.49 11.67
N SER A 29 1.32 -1.68 12.92
CA SER A 29 0.65 -2.57 13.85
C SER A 29 0.59 -1.97 15.25
N THR A 30 -0.28 -2.50 16.09
CA THR A 30 -0.40 -2.12 17.49
C THR A 30 -0.20 -3.33 18.39
N ARG A 31 0.62 -3.17 19.42
CA ARG A 31 0.72 -4.15 20.50
C ARG A 31 -0.54 -4.10 21.37
N ILE A 32 -0.78 -5.16 22.13
CA ILE A 32 -1.84 -5.22 23.15
C ILE A 32 -1.73 -4.04 24.14
N SER A 33 -0.51 -3.56 24.41
CA SER A 33 -0.26 -2.39 25.26
C SER A 33 -0.65 -1.04 24.64
N GLY A 34 -1.16 -1.02 23.41
CA GLY A 34 -1.50 0.20 22.67
C GLY A 34 -0.31 0.89 21.98
N ARG A 35 0.91 0.37 22.11
CA ARG A 35 2.07 0.90 21.38
C ARG A 35 1.94 0.61 19.89
N VAL A 36 2.10 1.65 19.07
CA VAL A 36 2.19 1.53 17.61
C VAL A 36 3.62 1.18 17.22
N GLU A 37 3.78 0.20 16.33
CA GLU A 37 5.04 -0.18 15.72
C GLU A 37 4.89 -0.05 14.20
N LEU A 38 5.99 0.31 13.52
CA LEU A 38 6.03 0.48 12.07
C LEU A 38 7.32 -0.09 11.50
N THR A 39 7.22 -0.78 10.37
CA THR A 39 8.38 -1.32 9.65
C THR A 39 8.13 -1.36 8.15
N GLN A 40 9.20 -1.34 7.35
CA GLN A 40 9.13 -1.52 5.91
C GLN A 40 9.44 -2.98 5.56
N VAL A 41 8.60 -3.57 4.72
CA VAL A 41 8.72 -4.97 4.30
C VAL A 41 8.72 -5.03 2.78
N PRO A 42 9.75 -5.60 2.13
CA PRO A 42 9.73 -5.90 0.70
C PRO A 42 8.61 -6.90 0.38
N VAL A 43 7.91 -6.72 -0.74
CA VAL A 43 6.79 -7.56 -1.16
C VAL A 43 6.91 -7.97 -2.62
N LEU A 44 6.31 -9.11 -2.97
CA LEU A 44 6.06 -9.48 -4.36
C LEU A 44 4.66 -9.01 -4.74
N ILE A 45 4.55 -8.38 -5.91
CA ILE A 45 3.29 -7.84 -6.41
C ILE A 45 2.91 -8.64 -7.64
N THR A 46 1.67 -9.12 -7.72
CA THR A 46 1.20 -9.94 -8.84
C THR A 46 -0.28 -9.68 -9.05
N GLN A 47 -0.68 -9.41 -10.29
CA GLN A 47 -2.09 -9.38 -10.64
C GLN A 47 -2.59 -10.76 -11.08
N ARG A 48 -3.75 -11.18 -10.56
CA ARG A 48 -4.48 -12.37 -10.98
C ARG A 48 -5.97 -12.05 -11.11
N ASP A 49 -6.58 -12.40 -12.24
CA ASP A 49 -8.02 -12.18 -12.50
C ASP A 49 -8.48 -10.73 -12.26
N GLY A 50 -7.65 -9.75 -12.63
CA GLY A 50 -7.93 -8.32 -12.43
C GLY A 50 -7.87 -7.85 -10.98
N LYS A 51 -7.30 -8.64 -10.08
CA LYS A 51 -7.05 -8.31 -8.68
C LYS A 51 -5.54 -8.27 -8.41
N LEU A 52 -5.14 -7.31 -7.59
CA LEU A 52 -3.85 -7.33 -6.90
C LEU A 52 -3.85 -8.45 -5.85
#